data_AF-A0A4Y2UCS9-F1
#
_entry.id   AF-A0A4Y2UCS9-F1
#
_cell.length_a   1.000
_cell.length_b   1.000
_cell.length_c   1.000
_cell.angle_alpha   90.00
_cell.angle_beta   90.00
_cell.angle_gamma   90.00
#
_symmetry.space_group_name_H-M   'P 1'
#
loop_
_entity.id
_entity.type
_entity.pdbx_description
1 polymer ?
#
loop_
_entity_poly.entity_id
_entity_poly.type
_entity_poly.pdbx_seq_one_letter_code
_entity_poly.pdbx_strand_id
1 'polypeptide(L)'
;MELVPNNQSYLPESEAFYLPHYGVVREESISTKLRFVFNGSAKSSNSVSLNEALYNCPKLQPDVFKILLYFRTFTIAISADIEKMYRQIASTPKVQILKESFVEPTL
;
A
#
# COMPACT_ATOMS: atom_id res chain seq x y z
N MET A 1 4.11 -19.21 -1.61
CA MET A 1 3.45 -18.28 -2.54
C MET A 1 2.41 -19.12 -3.25
N GLU A 2 1.14 -18.92 -2.90
CA GLU A 2 0.07 -19.74 -3.46
C GLU A 2 -0.23 -19.29 -4.90
N LEU A 3 -0.53 -20.24 -5.78
CA LEU A 3 -0.88 -19.95 -7.16
C LEU A 3 -2.28 -19.32 -7.19
N VAL A 4 -2.42 -18.19 -7.89
CA VAL A 4 -3.73 -17.55 -8.06
C VAL A 4 -4.63 -18.48 -8.88
N PRO A 5 -5.86 -18.80 -8.41
CA PRO A 5 -6.78 -19.66 -9.15
C PRO A 5 -7.09 -19.09 -10.55
N ASN A 6 -6.99 -19.93 -11.59
CA ASN A 6 -7.16 -19.57 -13.01
C ASN A 6 -8.52 -18.93 -13.36
N ASN A 7 -9.48 -18.99 -12.45
CA ASN A 7 -10.86 -18.52 -12.57
C ASN A 7 -11.11 -17.15 -11.89
N GLN A 8 -10.09 -16.51 -11.30
CA GLN A 8 -10.19 -15.17 -10.68
C GLN A 8 -9.50 -14.06 -11.51
N SER A 9 -9.22 -14.30 -12.79
CA SER A 9 -8.60 -13.32 -13.67
C SER A 9 -9.60 -12.61 -14.58
N TYR A 10 -9.96 -11.38 -14.23
CA TYR A 10 -10.71 -10.46 -15.10
C TYR A 10 -9.89 -9.92 -16.30
N LEU A 11 -8.60 -10.26 -16.37
CA LEU A 11 -7.65 -9.84 -17.40
C LEU A 11 -6.85 -11.06 -17.90
N PRO A 12 -6.42 -11.06 -19.17
CA PRO A 12 -5.51 -12.08 -19.68
C PRO A 12 -4.19 -12.08 -18.87
N GLU A 13 -3.57 -13.25 -18.72
CA GLU A 13 -2.34 -13.42 -17.91
C GLU A 13 -1.19 -12.53 -18.38
N SER A 14 -1.17 -12.19 -19.68
CA SER A 14 -0.22 -11.25 -20.27
C SER A 14 -0.34 -9.80 -19.78
N GLU A 15 -1.47 -9.42 -19.19
CA GLU A 15 -1.78 -8.06 -18.71
C GLU A 15 -1.90 -7.97 -17.19
N ALA A 16 -1.83 -9.10 -16.48
CA ALA A 16 -1.95 -9.15 -15.04
C ALA A 16 -0.59 -8.97 -14.35
N PHE A 17 -0.51 -8.04 -13.40
CA PHE A 17 0.64 -7.89 -12.51
C PHE A 17 0.27 -8.28 -11.08
N TYR A 18 1.06 -9.18 -10.48
CA TYR A 18 0.82 -9.70 -9.15
C TYR A 18 1.87 -9.16 -8.18
N LEU A 19 1.41 -8.61 -7.06
CA LEU A 19 2.28 -8.22 -5.97
C LEU A 19 2.42 -9.36 -4.97
N PRO A 20 3.66 -9.82 -4.68
CA PRO A 20 3.89 -10.73 -3.58
C PRO A 20 3.44 -10.07 -2.29
N HIS A 21 2.67 -10.79 -1.48
CA HIS A 21 2.22 -10.29 -0.19
C HIS A 21 2.35 -11.35 0.89
N TYR A 22 2.48 -10.89 2.14
CA TYR A 22 2.46 -11.76 3.30
C TYR A 22 1.81 -11.04 4.49
N GLY A 23 1.19 -11.83 5.37
CA GLY A 23 0.60 -11.34 6.61
C GLY A 23 1.68 -11.18 7.68
N VAL A 24 1.71 -10.02 8.33
CA VAL A 24 2.51 -9.77 9.53
C VAL A 24 1.56 -9.66 10.71
N VAL A 25 1.72 -10.56 11.68
CA VAL A 25 0.99 -10.51 12.94
C VAL A 25 1.80 -9.69 13.95
N ARG A 26 1.16 -8.70 14.56
CA ARG A 26 1.68 -7.92 15.69
C ARG A 26 0.75 -8.13 16.86
N GLU A 27 1.09 -9.08 17.71
CA GLU A 27 0.25 -9.47 18.86
C GLU A 27 0.10 -8.33 19.87
N GLU A 28 1.10 -7.46 19.96
CA GLU A 28 1.15 -6.27 20.80
C GLU A 28 0.26 -5.12 20.30
N SER A 29 -0.29 -5.22 19.08
CA SER A 29 -1.16 -4.20 18.49
C SER A 29 -2.61 -4.38 18.97
N ILE A 30 -3.13 -3.36 19.68
CA ILE A 30 -4.50 -3.38 20.23
C ILE A 30 -5.55 -3.27 19.13
N SER A 31 -5.33 -2.42 18.11
CA SER A 31 -6.34 -2.11 17.08
C SER A 31 -6.17 -2.86 15.77
N THR A 32 -4.97 -3.35 15.43
CA THR A 32 -4.73 -4.03 14.15
C THR A 32 -3.69 -5.14 14.31
N LYS A 33 -4.16 -6.36 14.64
CA LYS A 33 -3.30 -7.51 14.92
C LYS A 33 -2.67 -8.12 13.67
N LEU A 34 -3.35 -8.11 12.53
CA LEU A 34 -2.84 -8.61 11.25
C LEU A 34 -2.69 -7.46 10.25
N ARG A 35 -1.55 -7.40 9.56
CA ARG A 35 -1.27 -6.43 8.50
C ARG A 35 -0.75 -7.14 7.26
N PHE A 36 -1.38 -6.94 6.11
CA PHE A 36 -0.85 -7.41 4.83
C PHE A 36 0.23 -6.46 4.33
N VAL A 37 1.40 -7.00 4.02
CA VAL A 37 2.51 -6.28 3.42
C VAL A 37 2.65 -6.71 1.98
N PHE A 38 2.54 -5.76 1.05
CA PHE A 38 2.76 -5.97 -0.38
C PHE A 38 4.20 -5.57 -0.73
N ASN A 39 4.94 -6.46 -1.38
CA ASN A 39 6.32 -6.21 -1.79
C ASN A 39 6.38 -5.59 -3.19
N GLY A 40 6.37 -4.25 -3.27
CA GLY A 40 6.53 -3.50 -4.53
C GLY A 40 7.92 -3.56 -5.17
N SER A 41 8.92 -4.09 -4.46
CA SER A 41 10.30 -4.24 -4.96
C SER A 41 10.57 -5.60 -5.61
N ALA A 42 9.63 -6.54 -5.49
CA ALA A 42 9.75 -7.83 -6.13
C ALA A 42 9.70 -7.68 -7.66
N LYS A 43 10.62 -8.36 -8.33
CA LYS A 43 10.71 -8.36 -9.79
C LYS A 43 9.66 -9.30 -10.37
N SER A 44 8.99 -8.85 -11.42
CA SER A 44 8.06 -9.68 -12.20
C SER A 44 8.82 -10.51 -13.26
N SER A 45 8.08 -11.24 -14.09
CA SER A 45 8.59 -12.05 -15.21
C SER A 45 9.43 -11.23 -16.21
N ASN A 46 9.15 -9.93 -16.33
CA ASN A 46 9.90 -8.99 -17.14
C ASN A 46 11.14 -8.40 -16.42
N SER A 47 11.51 -8.91 -15.24
CA SER A 47 12.62 -8.45 -14.40
C SER A 47 12.54 -7.02 -13.85
N VAL A 48 11.39 -6.35 -14.01
CA VAL A 48 11.10 -5.01 -13.50
C VAL A 48 10.18 -5.11 -12.28
N SER A 49 10.45 -4.30 -11.26
CA SER A 49 9.59 -4.17 -10.07
C SER A 49 8.57 -3.04 -10.21
N LEU A 50 7.51 -3.07 -9.40
CA LEU A 50 6.50 -1.99 -9.40
C LEU A 50 7.14 -0.64 -9.05
N ASN A 51 8.01 -0.61 -8.05
CA ASN A 51 8.68 0.63 -7.62
C ASN A 51 9.56 1.24 -8.73
N GLU A 52 10.16 0.42 -9.61
CA GLU A 52 10.94 0.89 -10.75
C GLU A 52 10.06 1.37 -11.91
N ALA A 53 8.87 0.78 -12.08
CA ALA A 53 7.93 1.15 -13.13
C ALA A 53 7.12 2.42 -12.80
N LEU A 54 6.96 2.74 -11.51
CA LEU A 54 6.24 3.93 -11.07
C LEU A 54 7.08 5.20 -11.28
N TYR A 55 6.43 6.25 -11.76
CA TYR A 55 7.06 7.55 -11.90
C TYR A 55 7.35 8.16 -10.52
N ASN A 56 8.61 8.54 -10.29
CA ASN A 56 9.02 9.25 -9.10
C ASN A 56 8.51 10.69 -9.14
N CYS A 57 7.38 10.94 -8.48
CA CYS A 57 6.84 12.28 -8.34
C CYS A 57 7.79 13.16 -7.50
N PRO A 58 7.94 14.47 -7.82
CA PRO A 58 8.66 15.40 -6.95
C PRO A 58 8.08 15.40 -5.52
N LYS A 59 8.95 15.67 -4.54
CA LYS A 59 8.58 15.68 -3.13
C LYS A 59 7.52 16.76 -2.86
N LEU A 60 6.27 16.32 -2.67
CA LEU A 60 5.14 17.19 -2.32
C LEU A 60 5.08 17.47 -0.80
N GLN A 61 5.60 16.55 0.01
CA GLN A 61 5.51 16.65 1.46
C GLN A 61 6.41 17.78 2.00
N PRO A 62 5.86 18.69 2.82
CA PRO A 62 6.66 19.71 3.48
C PRO A 62 7.68 19.09 4.42
N ASP A 63 8.74 19.85 4.72
CA ASP A 63 9.76 19.42 5.66
C ASP A 63 9.17 19.27 7.07
N VAL A 64 9.26 18.06 7.63
CA VAL A 64 8.77 17.72 8.96
C VAL A 64 9.37 18.63 10.02
N PHE A 65 10.65 19.02 9.90
CA PHE A 65 11.28 19.92 10.85
C PHE A 65 10.59 21.29 10.87
N LYS A 66 10.27 21.83 9.68
CA LYS A 66 9.54 23.09 9.57
C LYS A 66 8.13 22.97 10.15
N ILE A 67 7.42 21.87 9.87
CA ILE A 67 6.08 21.62 10.41
C ILE A 67 6.14 21.63 11.96
N LEU A 68 7.10 20.93 12.56
CA LEU A 68 7.27 20.89 14.01
C LEU A 68 7.64 22.25 14.60
N LEU A 69 8.45 23.05 13.92
CA LEU A 69 8.79 24.40 14.36
C LEU A 69 7.55 25.31 14.38
N TYR A 70 6.76 25.30 13.30
CA TYR A 70 5.48 26.03 13.24
C TYR A 70 4.46 25.52 14.26
N PHE A 71 4.41 24.21 14.50
CA PHE A 71 3.51 23.65 15.52
C PHE A 71 3.82 24.18 16.92
N ARG A 72 5.09 24.50 17.21
CA ARG A 72 5.53 25.06 18.50
C ARG A 72 5.29 26.57 18.66
N THR A 73 4.94 27.31 17.61
CA THR A 73 4.72 28.76 17.72
C THR A 73 3.37 29.10 18.36
N PHE A 74 2.44 28.15 18.42
CA PHE A 74 1.11 28.35 18.98
C PHE A 74 0.99 27.73 20.37
N THR A 75 0.27 28.41 21.27
CA THR A 75 0.03 27.94 22.65
C THR A 75 -0.83 26.68 22.71
N ILE A 76 -1.70 26.49 21.73
CA ILE A 76 -2.62 25.36 21.63
C ILE A 76 -2.39 24.70 20.28
N ALA A 77 -2.28 23.37 20.30
CA ALA A 77 -2.05 22.58 19.11
C ALA A 77 -3.03 21.41 19.06
N ILE A 78 -3.64 21.19 17.90
CA ILE A 78 -4.58 20.09 17.66
C ILE A 78 -3.92 19.10 16.70
N SER A 79 -3.98 17.82 17.05
CA SER A 79 -3.45 16.73 16.25
C SER A 79 -4.46 15.60 16.21
N ALA A 80 -4.60 14.96 15.06
CA ALA A 80 -5.44 13.79 14.87
C ALA A 80 -4.72 12.79 13.96
N ASP A 81 -4.94 11.50 14.19
CA ASP A 81 -4.52 10.44 13.30
C ASP A 81 -5.69 10.07 12.38
N ILE A 82 -5.42 9.99 11.06
CA ILE A 82 -6.42 9.64 10.06
C ILE A 82 -6.25 8.17 9.71
N GLU A 83 -7.10 7.33 10.30
CA GLU A 83 -7.08 5.89 10.04
C GLU A 83 -7.24 5.61 8.53
N LYS A 84 -6.31 4.81 7.98
CA LYS A 84 -6.34 4.34 6.58
C LYS A 84 -6.43 5.49 5.55
N MET A 85 -5.78 6.63 5.80
CA MET A 85 -5.77 7.80 4.89
C MET A 85 -5.59 7.46 3.40
N TYR A 86 -4.69 6.54 3.07
CA TYR A 86 -4.37 6.19 1.67
C TYR A 86 -5.49 5.43 0.96
N ARG A 87 -6.42 4.80 1.69
CA ARG A 87 -7.58 4.08 1.11
C ARG A 87 -8.72 5.01 0.70
N GLN A 88 -8.68 6.27 1.13
CA GLN A 88 -9.73 7.25 0.83
C GLN A 88 -9.52 7.92 -0.55
N ILE A 89 -8.41 7.63 -1.22
CA ILE A 89 -8.09 8.17 -2.56
C ILE A 89 -8.58 7.17 -3.61
N ALA A 90 -9.39 7.64 -4.56
CA ALA A 90 -9.82 6.83 -5.70
C ALA A 90 -8.63 6.56 -6.62
N SER A 91 -8.35 5.28 -6.89
CA SER A 91 -7.38 4.88 -7.90
C SER A 91 -7.98 5.05 -9.29
N THR A 92 -7.15 5.46 -10.25
CA THR A 92 -7.55 5.48 -11.67
C THR A 92 -7.70 4.04 -12.17
N PRO A 93 -8.69 3.70 -13.02
CA PRO A 93 -8.92 2.33 -13.48
C PRO A 93 -7.70 1.63 -14.09
N LYS A 94 -6.76 2.38 -14.69
CA LYS A 94 -5.51 1.86 -15.24
C LYS A 94 -4.52 1.35 -14.18
N VAL A 95 -4.56 1.90 -12.96
CA VAL A 95 -3.66 1.52 -11.84
C VAL A 95 -4.29 0.41 -10.98
N GLN A 96 -5.61 0.23 -11.08
CA GLN A 96 -6.37 -0.78 -10.35
C GLN A 96 -6.11 -2.23 -10.84
N ILE A 97 -5.27 -2.39 -11.86
CA ILE A 97 -4.86 -3.67 -12.43
C ILE A 97 -3.99 -4.50 -11.45
N LEU A 98 -3.49 -3.89 -10.37
CA LEU A 98 -2.85 -4.59 -9.26
C LEU A 98 -3.93 -5.29 -8.41
N LYS A 99 -4.11 -6.58 -8.64
CA LYS A 99 -5.08 -7.39 -7.89
C LYS A 99 -4.69 -7.45 -6.40
N GLU A 100 -5.51 -6.88 -5.53
CA GLU A 100 -5.58 -7.26 -4.12
C GLU A 100 -6.42 -8.55 -4.03
N SER A 101 -5.79 -9.72 -4.08
CA SER A 101 -6.48 -10.95 -3.67
C SER A 101 -6.59 -10.94 -2.14
N PHE A 102 -7.67 -10.37 -1.61
CA PHE A 102 -8.06 -10.56 -0.22
C PHE A 102 -8.51 -12.01 -0.06
N VAL A 103 -7.67 -12.84 0.55
CA VAL A 103 -8.13 -14.09 1.17
C VAL A 103 -8.44 -13.73 2.61
N GLU A 104 -9.72 -13.76 2.98
CA GLU A 104 -10.10 -13.64 4.39
C GLU A 104 -9.45 -14.80 5.16
N PRO A 105 -8.76 -14.53 6.29
CA PRO A 105 -8.27 -15.60 7.13
C PRO A 105 -9.47 -16.38 7.65
N THR A 106 -9.63 -17.60 7.16
CA THR A 106 -10.57 -18.56 7.73
C THR A 106 -10.11 -18.83 9.16
N LEU A 107 -11.03 -18.65 10.12
CA LEU A 107 -10.84 -19.04 11.52
C LEU A 107 -10.48 -20.51 11.66
#